data_AF-A0A6A3FVW0-F1
#
_entry.id   AF-A0A6A3FVW0-F1
#
_cell.length_a   1.000
_cell.length_b   1.000
_cell.length_c   1.000
_cell.angle_alpha   90.00
_cell.angle_beta   90.00
_cell.angle_gamma   90.00
#
_symmetry.space_group_name_H-M   'P 1'
#
loop_
_entity.id
_entity.type
_entity.pdbx_description
1 polymer ?
#
loop_
_entity_poly.entity_id
_entity_poly.type
_entity_poly.pdbx_seq_one_letter_code
_entity_poly.pdbx_strand_id
1 'polypeptide(L)'
;MEESKPGVVSCRATPSDTVVVQGLRRTYDDICTDAAELHELFQVHLDKLVPPTPNFEKKRQMYRKVRPYVPKEYLNDPIYDAPNDEEEKIAKTAGQERRKAAAKKKIAADDAKRAESMGEPDVEEAQTNEGGLSTSAAEAKGDTQLRKRARKAQ
;
A
#
# COMPACT_ATOMS: atom_id res chain seq x y z
N MET A 1 -6.40 19.59 15.00
CA MET A 1 -6.00 20.98 15.30
C MET A 1 -7.24 21.75 15.66
N GLU A 2 -7.10 22.85 16.40
CA GLU A 2 -8.20 23.78 16.69
C GLU A 2 -8.31 24.79 15.52
N GLU A 3 -9.49 24.96 14.92
CA GLU A 3 -9.68 25.89 13.78
C GLU A 3 -9.38 27.35 14.16
N SER A 4 -9.60 27.70 15.43
CA SER A 4 -9.29 29.02 16.01
C SER A 4 -7.77 29.34 16.08
N LYS A 5 -6.91 28.32 16.03
CA LYS A 5 -5.44 28.43 16.19
C LYS A 5 -4.74 27.54 15.16
N PRO A 6 -4.86 27.85 13.86
CA PRO A 6 -4.28 27.00 12.83
C PRO A 6 -2.75 27.03 12.92
N GLY A 7 -2.12 25.90 12.59
CA GLY A 7 -0.68 25.69 12.75
C GLY A 7 -0.20 25.54 14.21
N VAL A 8 -1.09 25.36 15.19
CA VAL A 8 -0.74 25.07 16.59
C VAL A 8 -1.22 23.66 16.96
N VAL A 9 -0.37 22.89 17.64
CA VAL A 9 -0.68 21.53 18.13
C VAL A 9 -0.49 21.42 19.64
N SER A 10 -1.35 20.62 20.27
CA SER A 10 -1.24 20.20 21.66
C SER A 10 -0.72 18.76 21.71
N CYS A 11 0.54 18.62 22.11
CA CYS A 11 1.22 17.34 22.23
C CYS A 11 1.19 16.84 23.69
N ARG A 12 1.14 15.51 23.87
CA ARG A 12 1.43 14.83 25.14
C ARG A 12 2.31 13.63 24.85
N ALA A 13 3.25 13.29 25.73
CA ALA A 13 4.06 12.08 25.57
C ALA A 13 3.26 10.81 25.94
N THR A 14 2.48 10.87 27.02
CA THR A 14 1.47 9.87 27.40
C THR A 14 0.10 10.54 27.60
N PRO A 15 -1.02 9.79 27.63
CA PRO A 15 -2.36 10.36 27.84
C PRO A 15 -2.48 11.19 29.13
N SER A 16 -1.73 10.81 30.17
CA SER A 16 -1.69 11.45 31.49
C SER A 16 -0.75 12.64 31.61
N ASP A 17 0.18 12.84 30.68
CA ASP A 17 1.17 13.92 30.78
C ASP A 17 0.59 15.32 30.56
N THR A 18 1.36 16.30 31.01
CA THR A 18 1.11 17.72 30.75
C THR A 18 1.08 18.00 29.24
N VAL A 19 0.17 18.90 28.84
CA VAL A 19 0.07 19.34 27.44
C VAL A 19 1.21 20.29 27.13
N VAL A 20 2.04 19.92 26.16
CA VAL A 20 3.02 20.80 25.52
C VAL A 20 2.37 21.41 24.29
N VAL A 21 2.27 22.73 24.22
CA VAL A 21 1.75 23.44 23.05
C VAL A 21 2.91 23.81 22.14
N GLN A 22 2.85 23.42 20.87
CA GLN A 22 3.88 23.70 19.88
C GLN A 22 3.30 24.41 18.66
N GLY A 23 3.94 25.52 18.26
CA GLY A 23 3.69 26.16 16.98
C GLY A 23 4.44 25.43 15.87
N LEU A 24 3.71 25.02 14.82
CA LEU A 24 4.24 24.41 13.59
C LEU A 24 4.18 25.38 12.40
N ARG A 25 3.85 26.65 12.64
CA ARG A 25 3.85 27.69 11.62
C ARG A 25 5.27 27.91 11.11
N ARG A 26 5.39 28.19 9.81
CA ARG A 26 6.69 28.44 9.20
C ARG A 26 7.28 29.73 9.76
N THR A 27 8.55 29.68 10.13
CA THR A 27 9.37 30.86 10.42
C THR A 27 10.29 31.12 9.23
N TYR A 28 10.47 32.39 8.90
CA TYR A 28 11.42 32.88 7.89
C TYR A 28 11.99 34.20 8.38
N ASP A 29 13.32 34.33 8.40
CA ASP A 29 14.04 35.48 8.98
C ASP A 29 13.52 35.88 10.37
N ASP A 30 13.35 34.89 11.26
CA ASP A 30 12.77 34.97 12.61
C ASP A 30 11.31 35.50 12.71
N ILE A 31 10.67 35.80 11.57
CA ILE A 31 9.25 36.15 11.50
C ILE A 31 8.42 34.87 11.37
N CYS A 32 7.45 34.70 12.26
CA CYS A 32 6.49 33.60 12.23
C CYS A 32 5.24 34.01 11.45
N THR A 33 4.79 33.19 10.48
CA THR A 33 3.53 33.43 9.76
C THR A 33 2.36 33.57 10.72
N ASP A 34 1.48 34.56 10.51
CA ASP A 34 0.36 34.77 11.42
C ASP A 34 -0.75 33.70 11.29
N ALA A 35 -1.59 33.59 12.32
CA ALA A 35 -2.80 32.78 12.31
C ALA A 35 -3.74 33.15 11.17
N ALA A 36 -3.94 34.45 10.92
CA ALA A 36 -4.86 34.95 9.90
C ALA A 36 -4.33 34.68 8.49
N GLU A 37 -3.06 35.01 8.23
CA GLU A 37 -2.40 34.72 6.95
C GLU A 37 -2.43 33.23 6.59
N LEU A 38 -2.15 32.37 7.58
CA LEU A 38 -2.16 30.92 7.39
C LEU A 38 -3.60 30.42 7.13
N HIS A 39 -4.59 30.94 7.84
CA HIS A 39 -6.00 30.63 7.60
C HIS A 39 -6.48 31.09 6.21
N GLU A 40 -6.08 32.29 5.77
CA GLU A 40 -6.35 32.81 4.44
C GLU A 40 -5.69 31.96 3.34
N LEU A 41 -4.45 31.52 3.56
CA LEU A 41 -3.78 30.56 2.67
C LEU A 41 -4.60 29.26 2.53
N PHE A 42 -5.07 28.69 3.65
CA PHE A 42 -5.89 27.47 3.65
C PHE A 42 -7.27 27.63 3.01
N GLN A 43 -7.85 28.84 3.00
CA GLN A 43 -9.21 29.09 2.47
C GLN A 43 -9.25 29.64 1.04
N VAL A 44 -8.30 30.51 0.67
CA VAL A 44 -8.29 31.26 -0.59
C VAL A 44 -7.35 30.64 -1.61
N HIS A 45 -6.22 30.09 -1.17
CA HIS A 45 -5.13 29.67 -2.06
C HIS A 45 -5.00 28.15 -2.24
N LEU A 46 -5.73 27.36 -1.45
CA LEU A 46 -5.81 25.91 -1.63
C LEU A 46 -7.12 25.52 -2.32
N ASP A 47 -7.01 24.95 -3.52
CA ASP A 47 -8.13 24.34 -4.20
C ASP A 47 -8.75 23.24 -3.33
N LYS A 48 -10.07 23.34 -3.10
CA LYS A 48 -10.81 22.30 -2.38
C LYS A 48 -10.84 21.04 -3.25
N LEU A 49 -10.16 19.98 -2.80
CA LEU A 49 -10.21 18.69 -3.48
C LEU A 49 -11.66 18.20 -3.55
N VAL A 50 -12.14 17.96 -4.77
CA VAL A 50 -13.41 17.26 -5.00
C VAL A 50 -13.28 15.85 -4.39
N PRO A 51 -14.23 15.39 -3.56
CA PRO A 51 -14.17 14.05 -3.01
C PRO A 51 -14.13 13.02 -4.14
N PRO A 52 -13.26 11.99 -4.06
CA PRO A 52 -13.05 11.05 -5.14
C PRO A 52 -14.32 10.26 -5.45
N THR A 53 -14.58 10.01 -6.74
CA THR A 53 -15.72 9.22 -7.20
C THR A 53 -15.81 7.88 -6.46
N PRO A 54 -16.97 7.50 -5.89
CA PRO A 54 -17.10 6.30 -5.09
C PRO A 54 -16.68 5.03 -5.84
N ASN A 55 -15.73 4.28 -5.28
CA ASN A 55 -15.33 3.00 -5.85
C ASN A 55 -16.36 1.92 -5.49
N PHE A 56 -17.14 1.46 -6.48
CA PHE A 56 -18.22 0.49 -6.28
C PHE A 56 -17.72 -0.89 -5.80
N GLU A 57 -16.50 -1.32 -6.14
CA GLU A 57 -15.92 -2.54 -5.56
C GLU A 57 -15.69 -2.36 -4.05
N LYS A 58 -15.24 -1.17 -3.62
CA LYS A 58 -15.09 -0.83 -2.21
C LYS A 58 -16.43 -0.72 -1.48
N LYS A 59 -17.44 -0.03 -2.04
CA LYS A 59 -18.80 0.01 -1.45
C LYS A 59 -19.36 -1.40 -1.20
N ARG A 60 -19.24 -2.28 -2.21
CA ARG A 60 -19.59 -3.71 -2.10
C ARG A 60 -18.72 -4.49 -1.10
N GLN A 61 -17.44 -4.15 -0.95
CA GLN A 61 -16.57 -4.74 0.09
C GLN A 61 -17.02 -4.31 1.50
N MET A 62 -17.31 -3.02 1.71
CA MET A 62 -17.75 -2.47 3.00
C MET A 62 -19.05 -3.14 3.46
N TYR A 63 -20.08 -3.13 2.60
CA TYR A 63 -21.37 -3.76 2.88
C TYR A 63 -21.27 -5.26 3.24
N ARG A 64 -20.41 -6.03 2.55
CA ARG A 64 -20.35 -7.50 2.73
C ARG A 64 -19.38 -7.98 3.80
N LYS A 65 -18.27 -7.28 4.00
CA LYS A 65 -17.18 -7.75 4.87
C LYS A 65 -17.03 -6.93 6.15
N VAL A 66 -17.35 -5.64 6.11
CA VAL A 66 -17.08 -4.72 7.23
C VAL A 66 -18.34 -4.53 8.05
N ARG A 67 -19.47 -4.22 7.40
CA ARG A 67 -20.79 -3.98 8.04
C ARG A 67 -21.18 -4.98 9.16
N PRO A 68 -20.93 -6.29 9.08
CA PRO A 68 -21.26 -7.23 10.17
C PRO A 68 -20.50 -6.99 11.49
N TYR A 69 -19.38 -6.27 11.44
CA TYR A 69 -18.52 -5.94 12.59
C TYR A 69 -18.61 -4.46 12.99
N VAL A 70 -19.52 -3.69 12.37
CA VAL A 70 -19.71 -2.27 12.66
C VAL A 70 -20.61 -2.12 13.88
N PRO A 71 -20.22 -1.34 14.91
CA PRO A 71 -21.09 -1.04 16.05
C PRO A 71 -22.40 -0.37 15.60
N LYS A 72 -23.49 -0.59 16.35
CA LYS A 72 -24.85 -0.22 15.92
C LYS A 72 -25.01 1.28 15.68
N GLU A 73 -24.22 2.07 16.41
CA GLU A 73 -24.11 3.53 16.36
C GLU A 73 -23.71 4.03 14.96
N TYR A 74 -22.94 3.23 14.21
CA TYR A 74 -22.39 3.58 12.90
C TYR A 74 -23.03 2.82 11.73
N LEU A 75 -24.03 1.95 11.97
CA LEU A 75 -24.69 1.17 10.91
C LEU A 75 -25.50 2.03 9.92
N ASN A 76 -25.80 3.28 10.28
CA ASN A 76 -26.53 4.26 9.48
C ASN A 76 -25.59 5.19 8.66
N ASP A 77 -24.28 4.98 8.70
CA ASP A 77 -23.32 5.73 7.88
C ASP A 77 -23.44 5.25 6.40
N PRO A 78 -23.62 6.17 5.43
CA PRO A 78 -23.69 5.85 4.00
C PRO A 78 -22.54 4.98 3.45
N ILE A 79 -21.38 4.94 4.12
CA ILE A 79 -20.27 4.05 3.75
C ILE A 79 -20.61 2.54 3.88
N TYR A 80 -21.63 2.21 4.68
CA TYR A 80 -22.10 0.84 4.92
C TYR A 80 -23.44 0.52 4.25
N ASP A 81 -23.98 1.42 3.41
CA ASP A 81 -25.20 1.17 2.68
C ASP A 81 -25.07 0.03 1.66
N ALA A 82 -26.21 -0.57 1.31
CA ALA A 82 -26.27 -1.56 0.25
C ALA A 82 -25.86 -0.91 -1.10
N PRO A 83 -24.99 -1.55 -1.89
CA PRO A 83 -24.76 -1.13 -3.27
C PRO A 83 -26.05 -1.27 -4.10
N ASN A 84 -26.29 -0.32 -4.99
CA ASN A 84 -27.38 -0.41 -5.97
C ASN A 84 -27.07 -1.51 -7.02
N ASP A 85 -28.09 -2.03 -7.71
CA ASP A 85 -27.94 -3.16 -8.64
C ASP A 85 -26.98 -2.86 -9.80
N GLU A 86 -26.94 -1.60 -10.27
CA GLU A 86 -26.00 -1.16 -11.30
C GLU A 86 -24.57 -1.06 -10.77
N GLU A 87 -24.39 -0.52 -9.56
CA GLU A 87 -23.10 -0.49 -8.86
C GLU A 87 -22.56 -1.91 -8.63
N GLU A 88 -23.43 -2.87 -8.31
CA GLU A 88 -23.01 -4.26 -8.12
C GLU A 88 -22.57 -4.93 -9.43
N LYS A 89 -23.20 -4.58 -10.57
CA LYS A 89 -22.77 -5.04 -11.91
C LYS A 89 -21.38 -4.49 -12.23
N ILE A 90 -21.14 -3.19 -12.05
CA ILE A 90 -19.84 -2.53 -12.27
C ILE A 90 -18.76 -3.11 -11.33
N ALA A 91 -19.09 -3.32 -10.06
CA ALA A 91 -18.19 -3.95 -9.09
C ALA A 91 -17.88 -5.42 -9.40
N LYS A 92 -18.79 -6.14 -10.08
CA LYS A 92 -18.55 -7.52 -10.55
C LYS A 92 -17.64 -7.54 -11.79
N THR A 93 -17.86 -6.69 -12.78
CA THR A 93 -17.04 -6.65 -14.01
C THR A 93 -15.60 -6.23 -13.70
N ALA A 94 -15.40 -5.11 -13.01
CA ALA A 94 -14.06 -4.65 -12.60
C ALA A 94 -13.30 -5.71 -11.76
N GLY A 95 -14.01 -6.37 -10.84
CA GLY A 95 -13.46 -7.47 -10.04
C GLY A 95 -13.08 -8.71 -10.86
N GLN A 96 -13.81 -9.01 -11.94
CA GLN A 96 -13.47 -10.10 -12.88
C GLN A 96 -12.27 -9.73 -13.76
N GLU A 97 -12.21 -8.49 -14.26
CA GLU A 97 -11.10 -8.00 -15.09
C GLU A 97 -9.78 -8.02 -14.31
N ARG A 98 -9.76 -7.55 -13.06
CA ARG A 98 -8.57 -7.65 -12.20
C ARG A 98 -8.13 -9.10 -12.00
N ARG A 99 -9.07 -10.04 -11.83
CA ARG A 99 -8.76 -11.48 -11.71
C ARG A 99 -8.19 -12.05 -13.01
N LYS A 100 -8.74 -11.70 -14.18
CA LYS A 100 -8.22 -12.10 -15.49
C LYS A 100 -6.81 -11.54 -15.73
N ALA A 101 -6.57 -10.28 -15.40
CA ALA A 101 -5.25 -9.65 -15.49
C ALA A 101 -4.23 -10.31 -14.55
N ALA A 102 -4.62 -10.58 -13.29
CA ALA A 102 -3.76 -11.29 -12.34
C ALA A 102 -3.44 -12.73 -12.77
N ALA A 103 -4.41 -13.46 -13.34
CA ALA A 103 -4.18 -14.79 -13.88
C ALA A 103 -3.19 -14.78 -15.06
N LYS A 104 -3.34 -13.84 -16.01
CA LYS A 104 -2.37 -13.63 -17.11
C LYS A 104 -0.95 -13.33 -16.59
N LYS A 105 -0.83 -12.43 -15.60
CA LYS A 105 0.46 -12.12 -14.97
C LYS A 105 1.08 -13.33 -14.25
N LYS A 106 0.26 -14.18 -13.61
CA LYS A 106 0.75 -15.41 -12.98
C LYS A 106 1.27 -16.41 -14.01
N ILE A 107 0.53 -16.63 -15.10
CA ILE A 107 0.95 -17.50 -16.21
C ILE A 107 2.29 -17.03 -16.78
N ALA A 108 2.40 -15.74 -17.14
CA ALA A 108 3.65 -15.18 -17.66
C ALA A 108 4.83 -15.29 -16.66
N ALA A 109 4.58 -15.15 -15.36
CA ALA A 109 5.61 -15.32 -14.33
C ALA A 109 6.00 -16.80 -14.09
N ASP A 110 5.07 -17.74 -14.26
CA ASP A 110 5.35 -19.17 -14.19
C ASP A 110 6.09 -19.64 -15.46
N ASP A 111 5.74 -19.11 -16.65
CA ASP A 111 6.44 -19.35 -17.92
C ASP A 111 7.86 -18.76 -17.93
N ALA A 112 8.06 -17.55 -17.42
CA ALA A 112 9.38 -16.93 -17.28
C ALA A 112 10.32 -17.79 -16.40
N LYS A 113 9.85 -18.23 -15.23
CA LYS A 113 10.60 -19.15 -14.36
C LYS A 113 10.91 -20.48 -15.03
N ARG A 114 10.01 -20.97 -15.88
CA ARG A 114 10.24 -22.19 -16.66
C ARG A 114 11.33 -21.97 -17.71
N ALA A 115 11.34 -20.82 -18.40
CA ALA A 115 12.39 -20.47 -19.35
C ALA A 115 13.77 -20.35 -18.65
N GLU A 116 13.84 -19.67 -17.50
CA GLU A 116 15.04 -19.59 -16.66
C GLU A 116 15.53 -20.99 -16.23
N SER A 117 14.63 -21.92 -15.90
CA SER A 117 15.00 -23.31 -15.52
C SER A 117 15.46 -24.22 -16.67
N MET A 118 15.39 -23.76 -17.92
CA MET A 118 15.72 -24.54 -19.13
C MET A 118 16.87 -23.91 -19.93
N GLY A 119 17.56 -22.90 -19.37
CA GLY A 119 18.52 -22.04 -20.05
C GLY A 119 19.97 -22.25 -19.65
N GLU A 120 20.50 -23.47 -19.81
CA GLU A 120 21.95 -23.72 -19.83
C GLU A 120 22.25 -24.99 -20.67
N PRO A 121 22.58 -24.84 -21.98
CA PRO A 121 23.28 -25.87 -22.72
C PRO A 121 24.79 -25.72 -22.50
N ASP A 122 25.42 -26.74 -21.92
CA ASP A 122 26.88 -26.88 -21.93
C ASP A 122 27.42 -26.73 -23.36
N VAL A 123 28.36 -25.80 -23.56
CA VAL A 123 29.23 -25.75 -24.73
C VAL A 123 30.68 -25.70 -24.27
N GLU A 124 31.45 -26.71 -24.66
CA GLU A 124 32.83 -26.91 -24.21
C GLU A 124 33.75 -25.73 -24.56
N GLU A 125 34.47 -25.30 -23.54
CA GLU A 125 35.92 -25.09 -23.52
C GLU A 125 36.65 -24.89 -24.86
N ALA A 126 37.13 -23.66 -25.08
CA ALA A 126 38.32 -23.39 -25.89
C ALA A 126 39.25 -22.46 -25.10
N GLN A 127 40.31 -23.02 -24.54
CA GLN A 127 41.29 -22.30 -23.72
C GLN A 127 42.19 -21.39 -24.56
N THR A 128 42.37 -20.13 -24.13
CA THR A 128 43.65 -19.42 -24.22
C THR A 128 43.92 -18.73 -22.88
N ASN A 129 45.19 -18.66 -22.48
CA ASN A 129 45.58 -18.64 -21.07
C ASN A 129 46.82 -17.77 -20.86
N GLU A 130 46.68 -16.61 -20.21
CA GLU A 130 47.83 -15.98 -19.54
C GLU A 130 47.46 -14.93 -18.45
N GLY A 131 47.80 -15.27 -17.19
CA GLY A 131 48.51 -14.32 -16.31
C GLY A 131 47.80 -13.70 -15.09
N GLY A 132 47.96 -14.31 -13.89
CA GLY A 132 48.26 -13.53 -12.67
C GLY A 132 47.46 -13.79 -11.36
N LEU A 133 48.12 -14.43 -10.37
CA LEU A 133 47.94 -14.34 -8.89
C LEU A 133 46.51 -14.56 -8.29
N SER A 134 46.19 -15.70 -7.64
CA SER A 134 46.53 -16.12 -6.25
C SER A 134 45.92 -15.23 -5.14
N THR A 135 45.19 -15.70 -4.10
CA THR A 135 44.95 -17.06 -3.52
C THR A 135 43.77 -17.04 -2.51
N SER A 136 43.02 -18.15 -2.36
CA SER A 136 42.27 -18.65 -1.16
C SER A 136 41.27 -17.73 -0.41
N ALA A 137 40.10 -18.12 0.12
CA ALA A 137 39.17 -19.27 0.05
C ALA A 137 37.85 -18.83 0.78
N ALA A 138 36.74 -19.59 0.96
CA ALA A 138 36.42 -20.99 0.68
C ALA A 138 34.89 -21.24 0.49
N GLU A 139 34.60 -22.49 0.09
CA GLU A 139 33.44 -23.38 0.23
C GLU A 139 32.43 -23.20 1.42
N ALA A 140 31.17 -23.71 1.40
CA ALA A 140 30.31 -24.29 0.34
C ALA A 140 28.87 -24.65 0.86
N LYS A 141 27.93 -24.87 -0.09
CA LYS A 141 26.69 -25.73 -0.03
C LYS A 141 25.51 -25.31 0.87
N GLY A 142 24.27 -25.58 0.42
CA GLY A 142 23.06 -25.27 1.22
C GLY A 142 21.64 -25.66 0.75
N ASP A 143 21.46 -26.28 -0.42
CA ASP A 143 20.27 -27.06 -0.86
C ASP A 143 18.82 -26.46 -0.90
N THR A 144 18.03 -26.91 -1.88
CA THR A 144 16.65 -26.47 -2.15
C THR A 144 15.62 -27.40 -1.48
N GLN A 145 14.70 -26.87 -0.65
CA GLN A 145 13.58 -27.67 -0.12
C GLN A 145 12.18 -27.13 -0.44
N LEU A 146 11.63 -27.62 -1.56
CA LEU A 146 10.21 -27.54 -1.91
C LEU A 146 9.34 -28.37 -0.94
N ARG A 147 8.77 -27.73 0.09
CA ARG A 147 7.85 -28.39 1.04
C ARG A 147 6.43 -28.54 0.48
N LYS A 148 6.18 -29.67 -0.21
CA LYS A 148 4.81 -30.15 -0.52
C LYS A 148 4.05 -30.43 0.78
N ARG A 149 2.88 -29.79 0.98
CA ARG A 149 1.96 -30.14 2.08
C ARG A 149 0.91 -31.14 1.61
N ALA A 150 0.90 -32.33 2.20
CA ALA A 150 -0.13 -33.34 1.96
C ALA A 150 -1.46 -32.94 2.62
N ARG A 151 -2.59 -33.25 1.97
CA ARG A 151 -3.92 -33.18 2.58
C ARG A 151 -4.09 -34.35 3.54
N LYS A 152 -4.63 -34.12 4.73
CA LYS A 152 -5.17 -35.16 5.60
C LYS A 152 -6.69 -35.06 5.57
N ALA A 153 -7.37 -36.15 5.22
CA ALA A 153 -8.82 -36.26 5.30
C ALA A 153 -9.20 -36.85 6.67
N GLN A 154 -10.31 -36.34 7.21
CA GLN A 154 -11.24 -37.02 8.12
C GLN A 154 -12.64 -36.57 7.71
#